data_AF-A0A353TDX8-F1
#
_entry.id   AF-A0A353TDX8-F1
#
_cell.length_a   1.000
_cell.length_b   1.000
_cell.length_c   1.000
_cell.angle_alpha   90.00
_cell.angle_beta   90.00
_cell.angle_gamma   90.00
#
_symmetry.space_group_name_H-M   'P 1'
#
loop_
_entity.id
_entity.type
_entity.pdbx_description
1 polymer ?
#
loop_
_entity_poly.entity_id
_entity_poly.type
_entity_poly.pdbx_seq_one_letter_code
_entity_poly.pdbx_strand_id
1 'polypeptide(L)'
;MIRECQRAMVMAKEAGISVELIDLRTIYPIDKETIRNSLQKTGRLVVVAEAQRSFSVGSELIAIANEEAFLYLEAPPKRVMGFDTIIPLAQGEKYFMITPERIFYEIEKTVKF
;
A
#
# COMPACT_ATOMS: atom_id res chain seq x y z
N MET A 1 -4.96 8.90 3.47
CA MET A 1 -4.16 8.10 2.52
C MET A 1 -4.58 8.09 1.05
N ILE A 2 -5.86 8.07 0.64
CA ILE A 2 -6.21 8.03 -0.81
C ILE A 2 -5.62 9.21 -1.59
N ARG A 3 -5.71 10.43 -1.04
CA ARG A 3 -5.16 11.63 -1.66
C ARG A 3 -3.64 11.55 -1.83
N GLU A 4 -2.95 11.01 -0.84
CA GLU A 4 -1.51 10.83 -0.84
C GLU A 4 -1.10 9.77 -1.89
N CYS A 5 -1.88 8.69 -2.02
CA CYS A 5 -1.72 7.71 -3.10
C CYS A 5 -1.95 8.32 -4.49
N GLN A 6 -2.99 9.14 -4.68
CA GLN A 6 -3.23 9.82 -5.96
C GLN A 6 -2.07 10.73 -6.37
N ARG A 7 -1.46 11.44 -5.42
CA ARG A 7 -0.25 12.25 -5.67
C ARG A 7 0.94 11.37 -6.06
N ALA A 8 1.14 10.25 -5.37
CA ALA A 8 2.18 9.29 -5.71
C ALA A 8 1.97 8.65 -7.09
N MET A 9 0.72 8.44 -7.52
CA MET A 9 0.40 7.95 -8.86
C MET A 9 0.80 8.93 -9.97
N VAL A 10 0.72 10.25 -9.72
CA VAL A 10 1.20 11.25 -10.69
C VAL A 10 2.71 11.08 -10.90
N MET A 11 3.47 10.96 -9.82
CA MET A 11 4.92 10.70 -9.86
C MET A 11 5.23 9.36 -10.55
N ALA A 12 4.46 8.31 -10.24
CA ALA A 12 4.61 6.99 -10.87
C ALA A 12 4.37 7.05 -12.38
N LYS A 13 3.35 7.80 -12.82
CA LYS A 13 3.05 8.00 -14.23
C LYS A 13 4.18 8.73 -14.98
N GLU A 14 4.79 9.74 -14.36
CA GLU A 14 5.97 10.43 -14.91
C GLU A 14 7.17 9.48 -15.06
N ALA A 15 7.29 8.49 -14.17
CA ALA A 15 8.28 7.42 -14.26
C ALA A 15 7.88 6.27 -15.22
N GLY A 16 6.77 6.39 -15.95
CA GLY A 16 6.28 5.35 -16.88
C GLY A 16 5.64 4.14 -16.20
N ILE A 17 5.29 4.23 -14.92
CA ILE A 17 4.67 3.16 -14.14
C ILE A 17 3.15 3.36 -14.12
N SER A 18 2.41 2.35 -14.56
CA SER A 18 0.95 2.29 -14.44
C SER A 18 0.55 1.68 -13.10
N VAL A 19 -0.34 2.33 -12.35
CA VAL A 19 -0.77 1.90 -11.01
C VAL A 19 -2.29 1.79 -10.98
N GLU A 20 -2.80 0.66 -10.50
CA GLU A 20 -4.21 0.49 -10.16
C GLU A 20 -4.42 0.87 -8.68
N LEU A 21 -5.26 1.88 -8.41
CA LEU A 21 -5.55 2.34 -7.06
C LEU A 21 -6.90 1.79 -6.59
N ILE A 22 -6.86 1.04 -5.49
CA ILE A 22 -8.04 0.51 -4.82
C ILE A 22 -8.25 1.26 -3.51
N ASP A 23 -9.43 1.85 -3.36
CA ASP A 23 -9.93 2.33 -2.07
C ASP A 23 -10.79 1.24 -1.44
N LEU A 24 -10.35 0.71 -0.29
CA LEU A 24 -11.03 -0.39 0.37
C LEU A 24 -12.45 -0.02 0.82
N ARG A 25 -12.67 1.23 1.24
CA ARG A 25 -13.90 1.77 1.86
C ARG A 25 -14.38 1.05 3.13
N THR A 26 -14.46 -0.28 3.12
CA THR A 26 -14.89 -1.15 4.20
C THR A 26 -13.70 -1.99 4.68
N ILE A 27 -13.38 -1.88 5.98
CA ILE A 27 -12.32 -2.69 6.62
C ILE A 27 -12.86 -4.06 7.04
N TYR A 28 -14.14 -4.16 7.37
CA TYR A 28 -14.76 -5.44 7.71
C TYR A 28 -16.24 -5.45 7.31
N PRO A 29 -16.68 -6.43 6.49
CA PRO A 29 -15.87 -7.44 5.79
C PRO A 29 -15.01 -6.83 4.68
N ILE A 30 -13.79 -7.35 4.47
CA ILE A 30 -12.90 -6.94 3.37
C ILE A 30 -13.41 -7.52 2.05
N ASP A 31 -13.44 -6.70 0.99
CA ASP A 31 -13.69 -7.16 -0.37
C ASP A 31 -12.45 -7.87 -0.96
N LYS A 32 -12.34 -9.17 -0.67
CA LYS A 32 -11.24 -10.02 -1.13
C LYS A 32 -11.26 -10.23 -2.65
N GLU A 33 -12.45 -10.20 -3.27
CA GLU A 33 -12.60 -10.48 -4.69
C GLU A 33 -11.95 -9.40 -5.54
N THR A 34 -12.19 -8.12 -5.19
CA THR A 34 -11.54 -6.98 -5.85
C THR A 34 -10.02 -7.04 -5.74
N ILE A 35 -9.49 -7.36 -4.55
CA ILE A 35 -8.04 -7.48 -4.32
C ILE A 35 -7.44 -8.60 -5.18
N ARG A 36 -8.05 -9.79 -5.18
CA ARG A 36 -7.58 -10.94 -5.97
C ARG A 36 -7.58 -10.62 -7.46
N ASN A 37 -8.66 -10.05 -7.97
CA ASN A 37 -8.79 -9.75 -9.40
C ASN A 37 -7.78 -8.68 -9.85
N SER A 38 -7.44 -7.72 -8.98
CA SER A 38 -6.40 -6.73 -9.25
C SER A 38 -4.98 -7.33 -9.24
N LEU A 39 -4.70 -8.20 -8.27
CA LEU A 39 -3.45 -8.93 -8.17
C LEU A 39 -3.20 -9.83 -9.38
N GLN A 40 -4.22 -10.51 -9.89
CA GLN A 40 -4.11 -11.33 -11.11
C GLN A 40 -3.73 -10.50 -12.34
N LYS A 41 -4.12 -9.22 -12.39
CA LYS A 41 -3.81 -8.33 -13.53
C LYS A 41 -2.42 -7.69 -13.41
N THR A 42 -2.01 -7.31 -12.20
CA THR A 42 -0.83 -6.46 -11.97
C THR A 42 0.37 -7.22 -11.39
N GLY A 43 0.12 -8.33 -10.71
CA GLY A 43 1.11 -9.18 -10.06
C GLY A 43 1.85 -8.54 -8.87
N ARG A 44 1.50 -7.31 -8.46
CA ARG A 44 2.24 -6.55 -7.44
C ARG A 44 1.27 -5.83 -6.51
N LEU A 45 1.62 -5.75 -5.23
CA LEU A 45 0.79 -5.10 -4.21
C LEU A 45 1.63 -4.17 -3.31
N VAL A 46 1.15 -2.94 -3.17
CA VAL A 46 1.63 -1.98 -2.18
C VAL A 46 0.42 -1.53 -1.35
N VAL A 47 0.44 -1.83 -0.06
CA VAL A 47 -0.60 -1.42 0.89
C VAL A 47 -0.19 -0.14 1.60
N VAL A 48 -1.08 0.84 1.68
CA VAL A 48 -0.82 2.13 2.32
C VAL A 48 -1.87 2.41 3.40
N ALA A 49 -1.44 2.69 4.62
CA ALA A 49 -2.32 3.17 5.69
C ALA A 49 -1.56 3.89 6.81
N GLU A 50 -2.22 4.82 7.50
CA GLU A 50 -1.59 5.66 8.54
C GLU A 50 -1.29 4.92 9.84
N ALA A 51 -2.03 3.85 10.12
CA ALA A 51 -1.82 3.02 11.29
C ALA A 51 -0.40 2.46 11.35
N GLN A 52 0.02 2.09 12.56
CA GLN A 52 1.29 1.43 12.81
C GLN A 52 1.44 0.16 11.96
N ARG A 53 2.68 -0.26 11.74
CA ARG A 53 2.99 -1.39 10.87
C ARG A 53 2.59 -2.71 11.51
N SER A 54 2.82 -2.86 12.81
CA SER A 54 2.53 -4.09 13.54
C SER A 54 1.03 -4.23 13.84
N PHE A 55 0.49 -5.45 13.71
CA PHE A 55 -0.90 -5.80 14.03
C PHE A 55 -1.98 -4.92 13.36
N SER A 56 -1.72 -4.45 12.15
CA SER A 56 -2.62 -3.57 11.41
C SER A 56 -3.41 -4.26 10.31
N VAL A 57 -4.42 -3.56 9.78
CA VAL A 57 -5.18 -3.97 8.57
C VAL A 57 -4.26 -4.27 7.40
N GLY A 58 -3.11 -3.57 7.31
CA GLY A 58 -2.13 -3.86 6.29
C GLY A 58 -1.55 -5.27 6.40
N SER A 59 -1.45 -5.83 7.61
CA SER A 59 -0.99 -7.22 7.81
C SER A 59 -2.01 -8.22 7.28
N GLU A 60 -3.30 -7.96 7.54
CA GLU A 60 -4.41 -8.79 7.04
C GLU A 60 -4.47 -8.79 5.51
N LEU A 61 -4.29 -7.65 4.86
CA LEU A 61 -4.25 -7.55 3.40
C LEU A 61 -3.10 -8.35 2.77
N ILE A 62 -1.95 -8.40 3.45
CA ILE A 62 -0.84 -9.25 2.99
C ILE A 62 -1.17 -10.73 3.16
N ALA A 63 -1.81 -11.12 4.26
CA ALA A 63 -2.27 -12.50 4.45
C ALA A 63 -3.24 -12.90 3.34
N ILE A 64 -4.27 -12.09 3.08
CA ILE A 64 -5.25 -12.31 1.99
C ILE A 64 -4.55 -12.40 0.63
N ALA A 65 -3.60 -11.51 0.33
CA ALA A 65 -2.87 -11.55 -0.94
C ALA A 65 -2.07 -12.85 -1.11
N ASN A 66 -1.46 -13.36 -0.03
CA ASN A 66 -0.74 -14.62 -0.07
C ASN A 66 -1.67 -15.84 -0.09
N GLU A 67 -2.82 -15.80 0.57
CA GLU A 67 -3.75 -16.93 0.59
C GLU A 67 -4.50 -17.06 -0.75
N GLU A 68 -4.96 -15.95 -1.32
CA GLU A 68 -5.87 -15.94 -2.48
C GLU A 68 -5.14 -15.82 -3.82
N ALA A 69 -3.91 -15.28 -3.83
CA ALA A 69 -3.23 -14.88 -5.06
C ALA A 69 -1.72 -15.17 -5.08
N PHE A 70 -1.22 -16.10 -4.26
CA PHE A 70 0.22 -16.41 -4.15
C PHE A 70 0.92 -16.59 -5.50
N LEU A 71 0.32 -17.39 -6.39
CA LEU A 71 0.92 -17.76 -7.67
C LEU A 71 1.00 -16.59 -8.67
N TYR A 72 0.27 -15.50 -8.42
CA TYR A 72 0.26 -14.31 -9.26
C TYR A 72 1.23 -13.23 -8.77
N LEU A 73 1.81 -13.37 -7.58
CA LEU A 73 2.72 -12.37 -7.02
C LEU A 73 4.09 -12.44 -7.72
N GLU A 74 4.38 -11.41 -8.52
CA GLU A 74 5.68 -11.23 -9.19
C GLU A 74 6.73 -10.61 -8.26
N ALA A 75 6.30 -9.90 -7.22
CA ALA A 75 7.18 -9.29 -6.23
C ALA A 75 6.61 -9.43 -4.80
N PRO A 76 7.47 -9.44 -3.76
CA PRO A 76 7.02 -9.49 -2.38
C PRO A 76 6.13 -8.28 -2.04
N PRO A 77 4.88 -8.48 -1.58
CA PRO A 77 3.99 -7.39 -1.23
C PRO A 77 4.61 -6.41 -0.22
N LYS A 78 4.45 -5.12 -0.46
CA LYS A 78 5.01 -4.06 0.40
C LYS A 78 3.92 -3.36 1.20
N ARG A 79 4.33 -2.82 2.35
CA ARG A 79 3.48 -2.07 3.27
C ARG A 79 4.12 -0.72 3.59
N VAL A 80 3.47 0.35 3.18
CA VAL A 80 3.78 1.73 3.53
C VAL A 80 2.87 2.12 4.70
N MET A 81 3.40 1.96 5.91
CA MET A 81 2.64 2.14 7.16
C MET A 81 3.29 3.20 8.04
N GLY A 82 2.55 3.66 9.05
CA GLY A 82 3.12 4.41 10.17
C GLY A 82 4.22 3.63 10.88
N PHE A 83 5.06 4.34 11.63
CA PHE A 83 6.12 3.72 12.43
C PHE A 83 5.53 3.02 13.65
N ASP A 84 6.19 1.96 14.14
CA ASP A 84 5.80 1.25 15.36
C ASP A 84 6.25 2.05 16.60
N THR A 85 5.74 3.27 16.72
CA THR A 85 5.99 4.18 17.83
C THR A 85 4.68 4.82 18.27
N ILE A 86 4.72 5.50 19.42
CA ILE A 86 3.62 6.37 19.85
C ILE A 86 3.47 7.51 18.84
N ILE A 87 2.23 7.89 18.54
CA ILE A 87 1.94 9.04 17.68
C ILE A 87 2.52 10.29 18.34
N PRO A 88 3.40 11.04 17.66
CA PRO A 88 4.01 12.22 18.25
C PRO A 88 2.98 13.35 18.43
N LEU A 89 3.31 14.30 19.30
CA LEU A 89 2.58 15.55 19.42
C LEU A 89 2.66 16.35 18.12
N ALA A 90 1.80 17.36 17.96
CA ALA A 90 1.61 18.13 16.72
C ALA A 90 2.92 18.60 16.04
N GLN A 91 3.96 18.99 16.81
CA GLN A 91 5.25 19.41 16.24
C GLN A 91 6.01 18.28 15.54
N GLY A 92 5.81 17.03 15.97
CA GLY A 92 6.44 15.85 15.41
C GLY A 92 5.61 15.12 14.36
N GLU A 93 4.31 15.45 14.24
CA GLU A 93 3.35 14.76 13.36
C GLU A 93 3.81 14.72 11.89
N LYS A 94 4.39 15.82 11.39
CA LYS A 94 4.92 15.92 10.03
C LYS A 94 6.02 14.90 9.70
N TYR A 95 6.73 14.38 10.71
CA TYR A 95 7.76 13.36 10.51
C TYR A 95 7.19 11.93 10.58
N PHE A 96 5.99 11.78 11.14
CA PHE A 96 5.32 10.48 11.29
C PHE A 96 4.38 10.19 10.11
N MET A 97 3.75 11.23 9.54
CA MET A 97 2.85 11.09 8.41
C MET A 97 3.54 10.46 7.19
N ILE A 98 2.78 9.64 6.47
CA ILE A 98 3.22 9.06 5.20
C ILE A 98 3.10 10.13 4.11
N THR A 99 4.20 10.37 3.41
CA THR A 99 4.23 11.32 2.29
C THR A 99 4.09 10.61 0.94
N PRO A 100 3.62 11.32 -0.11
CA PRO A 100 3.53 10.76 -1.47
C PRO A 100 4.87 10.23 -1.99
N GLU A 101 5.98 10.86 -1.63
CA GLU A 101 7.33 10.47 -2.06
C GLU A 101 7.72 9.12 -1.47
N ARG A 102 7.35 8.86 -0.20
CA ARG A 102 7.57 7.56 0.44
C ARG A 102 6.75 6.44 -0.22
N ILE A 103 5.52 6.76 -0.64
CA ILE A 103 4.66 5.82 -1.37
C ILE A 103 5.27 5.53 -2.76
N PHE A 104 5.65 6.57 -3.49
CA PHE A 104 6.28 6.44 -4.82
C PHE A 104 7.57 5.61 -4.75
N TYR A 105 8.43 5.87 -3.76
CA TYR A 105 9.66 5.10 -3.56
C TYR A 105 9.40 3.60 -3.41
N GLU A 106 8.39 3.20 -2.63
CA GLU A 106 8.06 1.77 -2.48
C GLU A 106 7.38 1.18 -3.72
N ILE A 107 6.59 1.97 -4.47
CA ILE A 107 6.08 1.56 -5.78
C ILE A 107 7.23 1.25 -6.74
N GLU A 108 8.17 2.19 -6.90
CA GLU A 108 9.32 2.03 -7.80
C GLU A 108 10.17 0.82 -7.41
N LYS A 109 10.43 0.63 -6.12
CA LYS A 109 11.17 -0.53 -5.60
C LYS A 109 10.46 -1.86 -5.86
N THR A 110 9.13 -1.88 -5.80
CA THR A 110 8.34 -3.09 -6.06
C THR A 110 8.30 -3.45 -7.54
N VAL A 111 8.33 -2.45 -8.43
CA VAL A 111 8.39 -2.66 -9.88
C VAL A 111 9.76 -3.18 -10.31
N LYS A 112 10.84 -2.77 -9.65
CA LYS A 112 12.23 -3.16 -9.97
C LYS A 112 12.71 -4.48 -9.34
N PHE A 113 11.85 -5.22 -8.63
CA PHE A 113 12.21 -6.51 -8.03
C PHE A 113 12.45 -7.57 -9.11
#